data_AF-A0A933WGZ5-F1
#
_entry.id   AF-A0A933WGZ5-F1
#
_cell.length_a   1.000
_cell.length_b   1.000
_cell.length_c   1.000
_cell.angle_alpha   90.00
_cell.angle_beta   90.00
_cell.angle_gamma   90.00
#
_symmetry.space_group_name_H-M   'P 1'
#
loop_
_entity.id
_entity.type
_entity.pdbx_description
1 polymer ?
#
loop_
_entity_poly.entity_id
_entity_poly.type
_entity_poly.pdbx_seq_one_letter_code
_entity_poly.pdbx_strand_id
1 'polypeptide(L)'
;MKGERGQGKIRGISQIYPLEMRKNHYKKQEEKKMKRIVALIAVYVMIAANLFAADGDLIVNGKVGVGTTTPGTKLDVSGGIRAGDVTTCDAAQNGVIRWTGSSYEYCNGTAWTALGNGIAVRDTYRNLIIKNNAVNPNNQMDITADEVIASDGINPKLISSLSATVDITASGANGLDTGSEAALTWYHIWAIAKADGTKAGLLSTSAIAPTMPSGYTFKAYLGAVYNNSGSNFNSLRQINNKVAVGASTVLTNGAATSYTSISLSSVVPSTARKVSGIGWPSDPSSTWCGSYMATTSGGLGEIYIKGGWGFGGSSVNYTSYYEMIIVETQTIYYKKEQGTLTVTVSGWEY
;
A
#
# COMPACT_ATOMS: atom_id res chain seq x y z
N MET A 1 -9.03 123.89 21.07
CA MET A 1 -9.16 122.49 21.50
C MET A 1 -10.60 122.25 21.96
N LYS A 2 -11.25 121.23 21.38
CA LYS A 2 -12.49 120.53 21.80
C LYS A 2 -13.81 121.30 21.92
N GLY A 3 -14.86 120.72 21.33
CA GLY A 3 -16.27 121.07 21.55
C GLY A 3 -17.16 120.69 20.35
N GLU A 4 -17.48 119.41 20.20
CA GLU A 4 -18.20 118.82 19.06
C GLU A 4 -19.66 119.27 18.92
N ARG A 5 -20.11 119.36 17.66
CA ARG A 5 -21.48 119.66 17.23
C ARG A 5 -22.34 118.39 17.28
N GLY A 6 -23.51 118.47 17.90
CA GLY A 6 -24.58 117.48 17.75
C GLY A 6 -25.39 117.68 16.48
N GLN A 7 -25.88 116.59 15.90
CA GLN A 7 -27.25 116.43 15.35
C GLN A 7 -27.54 114.93 15.19
N GLY A 8 -28.64 114.49 15.80
CA GLY A 8 -29.10 113.10 15.81
C GLY A 8 -29.80 112.69 14.52
N LYS A 9 -29.68 111.40 14.17
CA LYS A 9 -30.49 110.75 13.14
C LYS A 9 -31.05 109.44 13.70
N ILE A 10 -32.29 109.51 14.18
CA ILE A 10 -33.07 108.35 14.62
C ILE A 10 -33.42 107.51 13.39
N ARG A 11 -33.02 106.24 13.37
CA ARG A 11 -33.53 105.24 12.42
C ARG A 11 -34.14 104.08 13.22
N GLY A 12 -35.46 104.06 13.31
CA GLY A 12 -36.23 102.90 13.73
C GLY A 12 -37.28 102.61 12.66
N ILE A 13 -37.10 101.52 11.91
CA ILE A 13 -38.18 100.82 11.18
C ILE A 13 -37.90 99.32 11.33
N SER A 14 -38.63 98.66 12.22
CA SER A 14 -38.69 97.19 12.27
C SER A 14 -39.74 96.75 11.25
N GLN A 15 -39.35 96.00 10.22
CA GLN A 15 -40.28 95.40 9.27
C GLN A 15 -41.07 94.26 9.94
N ILE A 16 -42.37 94.46 10.14
CA ILE A 16 -43.30 93.40 10.55
C ILE A 16 -43.74 92.64 9.29
N TYR A 17 -43.22 91.43 9.07
CA TYR A 17 -43.73 90.51 8.04
C TYR A 17 -45.11 89.95 8.45
N PRO A 18 -46.08 89.84 7.52
CA PRO A 18 -47.42 89.33 7.81
C PRO A 18 -47.42 87.87 8.30
N LEU A 19 -48.35 87.53 9.21
CA LEU A 19 -48.41 86.26 9.95
C LEU A 19 -48.45 85.00 9.06
N GLU A 20 -49.04 85.10 7.86
CA GLU A 20 -49.09 84.04 6.85
C GLU A 20 -47.68 83.58 6.39
N MET A 21 -46.77 84.55 6.18
CA MET A 21 -45.41 84.25 5.74
C MET A 21 -44.58 83.58 6.82
N ARG A 22 -44.82 83.93 8.10
CA ARG A 22 -44.13 83.29 9.24
C ARG A 22 -44.50 81.82 9.34
N LYS A 23 -45.78 81.46 9.23
CA LYS A 23 -46.25 80.05 9.28
C LYS A 23 -45.62 79.20 8.17
N ASN A 24 -45.52 79.74 6.95
CA ASN A 24 -44.88 79.04 5.82
C ASN A 24 -43.37 78.85 6.02
N HIS A 25 -42.69 79.81 6.66
CA HIS A 25 -41.28 79.65 7.02
C HIS A 25 -41.08 78.54 8.06
N TYR A 26 -41.91 78.48 9.11
CA TYR A 26 -41.85 77.43 10.12
C TYR A 26 -42.11 76.02 9.56
N LYS A 27 -43.13 75.85 8.71
CA LYS A 27 -43.45 74.55 8.10
C LYS A 27 -42.31 74.02 7.23
N LYS A 28 -41.64 74.91 6.48
CA LYS A 28 -40.48 74.56 5.63
C LYS A 28 -39.24 74.18 6.45
N GLN A 29 -39.07 74.76 7.64
CA GLN A 29 -38.00 74.39 8.57
C GLN A 29 -38.24 73.00 9.19
N GLU A 30 -39.47 72.70 9.62
CA GLU A 30 -39.84 71.39 10.16
C GLU A 30 -39.72 70.28 9.10
N GLU A 31 -40.12 70.54 7.85
CA GLU A 31 -39.93 69.59 6.75
C GLU A 31 -38.45 69.31 6.47
N LYS A 32 -37.61 70.35 6.51
CA LYS A 32 -36.16 70.23 6.31
C LYS A 32 -35.50 69.49 7.49
N LYS A 33 -35.98 69.70 8.71
CA LYS A 33 -35.55 68.99 9.93
C LYS A 33 -35.97 67.52 9.85
N MET A 34 -37.19 67.23 9.43
CA MET A 34 -37.69 65.86 9.28
C MET A 34 -36.95 65.10 8.18
N LYS A 35 -36.67 65.74 7.04
CA LYS A 35 -35.82 65.16 5.98
C LYS A 35 -34.40 64.84 6.46
N ARG A 36 -33.81 65.68 7.31
CA ARG A 36 -32.50 65.41 7.94
C ARG A 36 -32.57 64.23 8.93
N ILE A 37 -33.63 64.14 9.72
CA ILE A 37 -33.84 63.03 10.66
C ILE A 37 -34.03 61.71 9.91
N VAL A 38 -34.86 61.69 8.86
CA VAL A 38 -35.07 60.51 8.02
C VAL A 38 -33.77 60.10 7.32
N ALA A 39 -32.97 61.06 6.83
CA ALA A 39 -31.66 60.77 6.25
C ALA A 39 -30.69 60.17 7.28
N LEU A 40 -30.67 60.69 8.52
CA LEU A 40 -29.85 60.14 9.60
C LEU A 40 -30.28 58.73 10.01
N ILE A 41 -31.58 58.46 10.09
CA ILE A 41 -32.12 57.12 10.38
C ILE A 41 -31.78 56.16 9.24
N ALA A 42 -31.93 56.58 7.98
CA ALA A 42 -31.57 55.76 6.83
C ALA A 42 -30.06 55.42 6.82
N VAL A 43 -29.20 56.41 7.12
CA VAL A 43 -27.74 56.18 7.27
C VAL A 43 -27.46 55.22 8.42
N TYR A 44 -28.14 55.37 9.56
CA TYR A 44 -27.99 54.48 10.71
C TYR A 44 -28.41 53.03 10.39
N VAL A 45 -29.54 52.85 9.71
CA VAL A 45 -30.03 51.52 9.29
C VAL A 45 -29.08 50.87 8.27
N MET A 46 -28.50 51.65 7.36
CA MET A 46 -27.52 51.15 6.38
C MET A 46 -26.20 50.74 7.02
N ILE A 47 -25.80 51.39 8.13
CA ILE A 47 -24.59 51.03 8.89
C ILE A 47 -24.86 49.83 9.81
N ALA A 48 -26.07 49.74 10.39
CA ALA A 48 -26.45 48.68 11.31
C ALA A 48 -26.85 47.34 10.62
N ALA A 49 -27.04 47.32 9.29
CA ALA A 49 -27.35 46.10 8.53
C ALA A 49 -26.16 45.12 8.38
N ASN A 50 -24.95 45.52 8.79
CA ASN A 50 -23.80 44.62 8.85
C ASN A 50 -23.71 44.00 10.24
N LEU A 51 -24.29 42.81 10.37
CA LEU A 51 -24.39 42.01 11.58
C LEU A 51 -23.00 41.73 12.18
N PHE A 52 -22.76 42.21 13.39
CA PHE A 52 -21.58 41.90 14.20
C PHE A 52 -21.64 40.43 14.63
N ALA A 53 -20.62 39.64 14.30
CA ALA A 53 -20.40 38.38 14.99
C ALA A 53 -20.05 38.72 16.45
N ALA A 54 -20.90 38.30 17.39
CA ALA A 54 -20.55 38.30 18.80
C ALA A 54 -19.35 37.36 18.96
N ASP A 55 -18.33 37.78 19.70
CA ASP A 55 -17.17 36.96 20.12
C ASP A 55 -15.98 36.84 19.14
N GLY A 56 -15.79 37.80 18.24
CA GLY A 56 -14.53 37.94 17.49
C GLY A 56 -14.36 36.98 16.31
N ASP A 57 -15.40 36.21 16.01
CA ASP A 57 -15.47 35.34 14.84
C ASP A 57 -15.66 36.14 13.55
N LEU A 58 -15.08 35.66 12.45
CA LEU A 58 -15.33 36.18 11.11
C LEU A 58 -16.42 35.34 10.43
N ILE A 59 -17.66 35.85 10.40
CA ILE A 59 -18.78 35.19 9.70
C ILE A 59 -18.90 35.76 8.28
N VAL A 60 -18.55 34.95 7.28
CA VAL A 60 -18.57 35.36 5.86
C VAL A 60 -19.66 34.59 5.11
N ASN A 61 -20.65 35.31 4.59
CA ASN A 61 -21.73 34.73 3.77
C ASN A 61 -21.24 34.29 2.36
N GLY A 62 -20.05 34.76 1.96
CA GLY A 62 -19.42 34.54 0.65
C GLY A 62 -18.35 33.46 0.63
N LYS A 63 -17.24 33.74 -0.06
CA LYS A 63 -16.01 32.94 -0.06
C LYS A 63 -14.94 33.68 0.73
N VAL A 64 -14.10 32.94 1.45
CA VAL A 64 -12.93 33.48 2.15
C VAL A 64 -11.69 33.21 1.31
N GLY A 65 -11.00 34.27 0.91
CA GLY A 65 -9.71 34.21 0.24
C GLY A 65 -8.58 34.60 1.17
N VAL A 66 -7.54 33.78 1.28
CA VAL A 66 -6.29 34.12 1.97
C VAL A 66 -5.17 34.13 0.95
N GLY A 67 -4.57 35.31 0.71
CA GLY A 67 -3.56 35.50 -0.34
C GLY A 67 -4.11 35.52 -1.77
N THR A 68 -5.43 35.51 -1.95
CA THR A 68 -6.12 35.63 -3.25
C THR A 68 -7.35 36.52 -3.13
N THR A 69 -7.61 37.35 -4.14
CA THR A 69 -8.79 38.23 -4.20
C THR A 69 -9.94 37.66 -5.02
N THR A 70 -9.72 36.51 -5.67
CA THR A 70 -10.74 35.82 -6.49
C THR A 70 -10.87 34.35 -6.09
N PRO A 71 -11.41 34.04 -4.89
CA PRO A 71 -11.52 32.66 -4.42
C PRO A 71 -12.33 31.76 -5.36
N GLY A 72 -11.78 30.60 -5.73
CA GLY A 72 -12.43 29.57 -6.53
C GLY A 72 -13.48 28.77 -5.73
N THR A 73 -13.23 28.56 -4.44
CA THR A 73 -14.12 27.82 -3.52
C THR A 73 -14.40 28.60 -2.24
N LYS A 74 -15.22 28.05 -1.33
CA LYS A 74 -15.66 28.71 -0.09
C LYS A 74 -14.51 29.11 0.85
N LEU A 75 -13.44 28.31 0.91
CA LEU A 75 -12.18 28.66 1.54
C LEU A 75 -11.06 28.39 0.53
N ASP A 76 -10.42 29.45 0.04
CA ASP A 76 -9.34 29.37 -0.93
C ASP A 76 -8.09 30.06 -0.37
N VAL A 77 -7.02 29.29 -0.21
CA VAL A 77 -5.75 29.75 0.38
C VAL A 77 -4.68 29.63 -0.69
N SER A 78 -4.24 30.78 -1.22
CA SER A 78 -3.07 30.86 -2.09
C SER A 78 -1.81 30.90 -1.23
N GLY A 79 -1.48 29.77 -0.63
CA GLY A 79 -0.40 29.59 0.34
C GLY A 79 -0.49 28.24 1.04
N GLY A 80 0.15 28.12 2.21
CA GLY A 80 0.08 26.92 3.04
C GLY A 80 -0.98 27.01 4.14
N ILE A 81 -1.52 25.85 4.54
CA ILE A 81 -2.36 25.70 5.74
C ILE A 81 -1.57 24.92 6.78
N ARG A 82 -1.36 25.50 7.97
CA ARG A 82 -0.79 24.80 9.12
C ARG A 82 -1.93 24.33 10.03
N ALA A 83 -2.22 23.03 10.01
CA ALA A 83 -3.19 22.43 10.92
C ALA A 83 -2.60 22.33 12.34
N GLY A 84 -3.44 22.55 13.34
CA GLY A 84 -3.12 22.27 14.74
C GLY A 84 -3.21 20.78 15.07
N ASP A 85 -2.83 20.44 16.29
CA ASP A 85 -3.15 19.14 16.87
C ASP A 85 -4.51 19.22 17.56
N VAL A 86 -5.35 18.20 17.35
CA VAL A 86 -6.63 18.00 18.03
C VAL A 86 -6.56 16.61 18.64
N THR A 87 -6.77 16.51 19.94
CA THR A 87 -6.49 15.27 20.69
C THR A 87 -7.67 14.31 20.69
N THR A 88 -8.91 14.80 20.61
CA THR A 88 -10.14 13.98 20.64
C THR A 88 -10.69 13.75 19.24
N CYS A 89 -11.02 12.50 18.94
CA CYS A 89 -11.84 12.15 17.78
C CYS A 89 -13.08 11.40 18.24
N ASP A 90 -14.22 12.06 18.11
CA ASP A 90 -15.56 11.52 18.30
C ASP A 90 -16.47 12.04 17.18
N ALA A 91 -17.78 11.73 17.27
CA ALA A 91 -18.74 12.10 16.24
C ALA A 91 -18.78 13.62 15.97
N ALA A 92 -18.46 14.46 16.96
CA ALA A 92 -18.45 15.92 16.85
C ALA A 92 -17.26 16.45 16.03
N GLN A 93 -16.12 15.76 16.03
CA GLN A 93 -14.93 16.15 15.25
C GLN A 93 -14.79 15.34 13.95
N ASN A 94 -15.82 14.61 13.51
CA ASN A 94 -15.76 13.87 12.25
C ASN A 94 -15.38 14.80 11.07
N GLY A 95 -14.36 14.41 10.31
CA GLY A 95 -13.80 15.17 9.19
C GLY A 95 -12.74 16.20 9.56
N VAL A 96 -12.46 16.44 10.86
CA VAL A 96 -11.36 17.31 11.29
C VAL A 96 -10.03 16.72 10.83
N ILE A 97 -9.17 17.57 10.26
CA ILE A 97 -7.79 17.23 9.89
C ILE A 97 -6.84 17.78 10.96
N ARG A 98 -5.91 16.95 11.42
CA ARG A 98 -4.87 17.34 12.38
C ARG A 98 -3.46 17.06 11.85
N TRP A 99 -2.48 17.73 12.45
CA TRP A 99 -1.06 17.43 12.28
C TRP A 99 -0.51 16.84 13.59
N THR A 100 -0.01 15.61 13.55
CA THR A 100 0.53 14.90 14.73
C THR A 100 2.02 15.17 15.01
N GLY A 101 2.68 15.96 14.16
CA GLY A 101 4.14 16.05 14.13
C GLY A 101 4.79 15.12 13.10
N SER A 102 4.09 14.07 12.67
CA SER A 102 4.62 13.06 11.72
C SER A 102 3.74 12.84 10.49
N SER A 103 2.42 13.00 10.62
CA SER A 103 1.46 12.79 9.54
C SER A 103 0.25 13.69 9.69
N TYR A 104 -0.46 13.89 8.57
CA TYR A 104 -1.82 14.39 8.61
C TYR A 104 -2.78 13.23 8.86
N GLU A 105 -3.74 13.45 9.75
CA GLU A 105 -4.79 12.48 10.05
C GLU A 105 -6.14 13.18 9.97
N TYR A 106 -7.19 12.42 9.64
CA TYR A 106 -8.56 12.88 9.76
C TYR A 106 -9.30 12.06 10.81
N CYS A 107 -10.23 12.69 11.53
CA CYS A 107 -11.12 11.99 12.45
C CYS A 107 -12.27 11.36 11.65
N ASN A 108 -12.53 10.07 11.85
CA ASN A 108 -13.62 9.35 11.17
C ASN A 108 -14.93 9.29 12.01
N GLY A 109 -14.99 10.05 13.10
CA GLY A 109 -16.09 10.04 14.06
C GLY A 109 -15.89 9.10 15.26
N THR A 110 -14.84 8.28 15.26
CA THR A 110 -14.51 7.36 16.37
C THR A 110 -13.01 7.21 16.63
N ALA A 111 -12.18 7.38 15.60
CA ALA A 111 -10.73 7.30 15.69
C ALA A 111 -10.04 8.16 14.64
N TRP A 112 -8.79 8.52 14.92
CA TRP A 112 -7.92 9.19 13.97
C TRP A 112 -7.42 8.21 12.90
N THR A 113 -7.50 8.62 11.64
CA THR A 113 -7.08 7.84 10.47
C THR A 113 -6.07 8.64 9.66
N ALA A 114 -4.92 8.07 9.33
CA ALA A 114 -3.91 8.75 8.52
C ALA A 114 -4.42 9.06 7.10
N LEU A 115 -4.25 10.31 6.67
CA LEU A 115 -4.42 10.71 5.28
C LEU A 115 -3.20 10.23 4.51
N GLY A 116 -3.29 9.02 3.94
CA GLY A 116 -2.19 8.42 3.15
C GLY A 116 -1.65 7.10 3.68
N ASN A 117 -2.41 6.34 4.48
CA ASN A 117 -2.10 4.92 4.67
C ASN A 117 -2.27 4.19 3.33
N GLY A 118 -1.21 4.18 2.53
CA GLY A 118 -1.12 3.34 1.36
C GLY A 118 -1.32 1.90 1.82
N ILE A 119 -2.33 1.23 1.28
CA ILE A 119 -2.36 -0.22 1.33
C ILE A 119 -1.04 -0.65 0.66
N ALA A 120 -0.09 -1.14 1.45
CA ALA A 120 1.20 -1.54 0.93
C ALA A 120 1.02 -2.84 0.14
N VAL A 121 0.66 -2.71 -1.14
CA VAL A 121 0.86 -3.79 -2.11
C VAL A 121 2.36 -4.04 -2.12
N ARG A 122 2.78 -5.26 -1.77
CA ARG A 122 4.19 -5.70 -1.77
C ARG A 122 4.27 -7.02 -2.50
N ASP A 123 5.49 -7.42 -2.88
CA ASP A 123 5.80 -8.75 -3.43
C ASP A 123 5.12 -9.01 -4.78
N THR A 124 4.69 -7.93 -5.45
CA THR A 124 4.13 -7.96 -6.80
C THR A 124 5.20 -7.53 -7.79
N TYR A 125 5.23 -8.19 -8.94
CA TYR A 125 6.25 -7.98 -9.97
C TYR A 125 5.68 -8.17 -11.37
N ARG A 126 6.37 -7.62 -12.37
CA ARG A 126 6.10 -7.84 -13.80
C ARG A 126 7.35 -8.37 -14.49
N ASN A 127 7.19 -9.47 -15.23
CA ASN A 127 8.27 -10.12 -15.99
C ASN A 127 9.47 -10.51 -15.11
N LEU A 128 9.21 -11.01 -13.88
CA LEU A 128 10.27 -11.50 -13.01
C LEU A 128 10.90 -12.76 -13.60
N ILE A 129 12.22 -12.80 -13.66
CA ILE A 129 13.02 -13.97 -14.00
C ILE A 129 14.10 -14.14 -12.95
N ILE A 130 14.22 -15.34 -12.40
CA ILE A 130 15.35 -15.74 -11.54
C ILE A 130 15.97 -17.02 -12.12
N LYS A 131 17.29 -17.05 -12.24
CA LYS A 131 18.02 -18.20 -12.78
C LYS A 131 19.43 -18.26 -12.18
N ASN A 132 20.03 -19.44 -12.14
CA ASN A 132 21.46 -19.56 -11.81
C ASN A 132 22.29 -18.70 -12.77
N ASN A 133 23.32 -18.06 -12.23
CA ASN A 133 24.23 -17.22 -13.01
C ASN A 133 24.96 -18.04 -14.09
N ALA A 134 25.25 -17.41 -15.23
CA ALA A 134 25.88 -18.10 -16.37
C ALA A 134 27.35 -18.48 -16.13
N VAL A 135 28.07 -17.72 -15.30
CA VAL A 135 29.49 -17.91 -15.01
C VAL A 135 29.68 -18.71 -13.72
N ASN A 136 28.96 -18.34 -12.65
CA ASN A 136 29.06 -18.98 -11.34
C ASN A 136 27.71 -19.57 -10.89
N PRO A 137 27.18 -20.60 -11.58
CA PRO A 137 25.84 -21.11 -11.35
C PRO A 137 25.61 -21.71 -9.95
N ASN A 138 26.69 -22.10 -9.28
CA ASN A 138 26.65 -22.82 -8.01
C ASN A 138 26.48 -21.89 -6.80
N ASN A 139 26.80 -20.61 -6.90
CA ASN A 139 26.79 -19.68 -5.76
C ASN A 139 26.18 -18.32 -6.11
N GLN A 140 25.80 -18.10 -7.38
CA GLN A 140 25.16 -16.87 -7.84
C GLN A 140 23.83 -17.11 -8.54
N MET A 141 22.88 -16.19 -8.32
CA MET A 141 21.59 -16.14 -9.00
C MET A 141 21.41 -14.78 -9.68
N ASP A 142 21.04 -14.79 -10.95
CA ASP A 142 20.66 -13.59 -11.71
C ASP A 142 19.17 -13.32 -11.56
N ILE A 143 18.83 -12.06 -11.31
CA ILE A 143 17.48 -11.56 -11.06
C ILE A 143 17.21 -10.43 -12.06
N THR A 144 16.13 -10.54 -12.81
CA THR A 144 15.63 -9.45 -13.64
C THR A 144 14.13 -9.29 -13.48
N ALA A 145 13.63 -8.05 -13.46
CA ALA A 145 12.21 -7.75 -13.55
C ALA A 145 12.00 -6.36 -14.17
N ASP A 146 10.91 -6.17 -14.90
CA ASP A 146 10.57 -4.84 -15.41
C ASP A 146 10.18 -3.92 -14.25
N GLU A 147 9.40 -4.46 -13.30
CA GLU A 147 8.86 -3.73 -12.16
C GLU A 147 8.72 -4.67 -10.96
N VAL A 148 9.04 -4.16 -9.77
CA VAL A 148 8.75 -4.82 -8.49
C VAL A 148 8.18 -3.77 -7.54
N ILE A 149 7.09 -4.08 -6.84
CA ILE A 149 6.57 -3.25 -5.77
C ILE A 149 7.14 -3.73 -4.43
N ALA A 150 8.05 -2.94 -3.87
CA ALA A 150 8.63 -3.12 -2.55
C ALA A 150 7.93 -2.26 -1.51
N SER A 151 8.16 -2.53 -0.23
CA SER A 151 7.64 -1.71 0.87
C SER A 151 8.61 -1.65 2.04
N ASP A 152 8.57 -0.53 2.78
CA ASP A 152 9.23 -0.36 4.08
C ASP A 152 8.34 -0.79 5.27
N GLY A 153 7.17 -1.39 4.98
CA GLY A 153 6.14 -1.75 5.96
C GLY A 153 4.96 -0.77 5.98
N ILE A 154 5.12 0.44 5.42
CA ILE A 154 4.10 1.48 5.41
C ILE A 154 3.92 2.03 3.99
N ASN A 155 5.02 2.39 3.34
CA ASN A 155 5.08 3.04 2.04
C ASN A 155 5.45 2.02 0.96
N PRO A 156 4.67 1.93 -0.14
CA PRO A 156 5.10 1.18 -1.32
C PRO A 156 6.16 1.97 -2.11
N LYS A 157 7.05 1.24 -2.79
CA LYS A 157 8.05 1.78 -3.70
C LYS A 157 8.14 0.91 -4.95
N LEU A 158 7.96 1.53 -6.11
CA LEU A 158 8.25 0.91 -7.39
C LEU A 158 9.76 0.83 -7.61
N ILE A 159 10.27 -0.38 -7.77
CA ILE A 159 11.61 -0.66 -8.29
C ILE A 159 11.46 -0.94 -9.79
N SER A 160 11.88 0.01 -10.63
CA SER A 160 11.87 -0.16 -12.09
C SER A 160 13.19 -0.78 -12.60
N SER A 161 13.06 -1.60 -13.64
CA SER A 161 14.15 -2.26 -14.35
C SER A 161 15.16 -2.93 -13.41
N LEU A 162 14.66 -3.80 -12.52
CA LEU A 162 15.51 -4.56 -11.60
C LEU A 162 16.43 -5.47 -12.41
N SER A 163 17.73 -5.35 -12.15
CA SER A 163 18.78 -6.24 -12.65
C SER A 163 19.81 -6.36 -11.55
N ALA A 164 19.99 -7.56 -11.01
CA ALA A 164 20.92 -7.84 -9.93
C ALA A 164 21.45 -9.28 -10.03
N THR A 165 22.66 -9.50 -9.57
CA THR A 165 23.22 -10.83 -9.32
C THR A 165 23.46 -10.93 -7.83
N VAL A 166 22.87 -11.91 -7.16
CA VAL A 166 23.15 -12.20 -5.75
C VAL A 166 24.20 -13.30 -5.66
N ASP A 167 25.15 -13.13 -4.75
CA ASP A 167 26.27 -14.05 -4.50
C ASP A 167 26.28 -14.47 -3.03
N ILE A 168 26.07 -15.76 -2.76
CA ILE A 168 26.03 -16.26 -1.37
C ILE A 168 27.37 -16.15 -0.64
N THR A 169 28.48 -15.99 -1.38
CA THR A 169 29.82 -15.81 -0.81
C THR A 169 30.08 -14.36 -0.36
N ALA A 170 29.22 -13.41 -0.75
CA ALA A 170 29.28 -12.01 -0.35
C ALA A 170 28.32 -11.71 0.81
N SER A 171 28.53 -10.57 1.49
CA SER A 171 27.67 -10.09 2.58
C SER A 171 27.05 -8.74 2.25
N GLY A 172 25.81 -8.52 2.69
CA GLY A 172 25.05 -7.29 2.48
C GLY A 172 24.34 -7.25 1.13
N ALA A 173 24.26 -6.07 0.53
CA ALA A 173 23.60 -5.89 -0.76
C ALA A 173 24.24 -6.78 -1.84
N ASN A 174 23.42 -7.47 -2.63
CA ASN A 174 23.83 -8.51 -3.59
C ASN A 174 24.51 -9.74 -2.96
N GLY A 175 24.35 -9.97 -1.66
CA GLY A 175 24.84 -11.17 -0.98
C GLY A 175 23.94 -11.62 0.16
N LEU A 176 24.52 -12.28 1.17
CA LEU A 176 23.82 -12.72 2.38
C LEU A 176 23.50 -11.55 3.31
N ASP A 177 22.28 -11.55 3.84
CA ASP A 177 21.82 -10.56 4.81
C ASP A 177 22.55 -10.65 6.16
N THR A 178 22.83 -11.87 6.60
CA THR A 178 23.58 -12.17 7.83
C THR A 178 24.20 -13.55 7.77
N GLY A 179 25.12 -13.84 8.70
CA GLY A 179 25.75 -15.14 8.84
C GLY A 179 26.66 -15.53 7.68
N SER A 180 26.83 -16.83 7.50
CA SER A 180 27.64 -17.45 6.44
C SER A 180 26.82 -18.47 5.67
N GLU A 181 27.33 -18.90 4.53
CA GLU A 181 26.75 -19.99 3.76
C GLU A 181 26.62 -21.27 4.61
N ALA A 182 25.45 -21.90 4.54
CA ALA A 182 25.13 -23.19 5.14
C ALA A 182 24.59 -24.13 4.05
N ALA A 183 25.08 -25.38 4.06
CA ALA A 183 24.57 -26.44 3.20
C ALA A 183 23.14 -26.85 3.63
N LEU A 184 22.43 -27.56 2.76
CA LEU A 184 21.07 -28.06 2.99
C LEU A 184 20.06 -26.99 3.42
N THR A 185 20.24 -25.75 2.94
CA THR A 185 19.52 -24.57 3.44
C THR A 185 18.80 -23.87 2.30
N TRP A 186 17.54 -23.47 2.56
CA TRP A 186 16.81 -22.57 1.67
C TRP A 186 17.27 -21.12 1.90
N TYR A 187 17.62 -20.46 0.81
CA TYR A 187 17.88 -19.03 0.77
C TYR A 187 16.79 -18.33 -0.03
N HIS A 188 16.10 -17.42 0.64
CA HIS A 188 15.07 -16.56 0.11
C HIS A 188 15.71 -15.37 -0.59
N ILE A 189 15.19 -15.05 -1.77
CA ILE A 189 15.68 -14.02 -2.66
C ILE A 189 14.74 -12.82 -2.56
N TRP A 190 15.32 -11.67 -2.23
CA TRP A 190 14.62 -10.42 -2.04
C TRP A 190 15.12 -9.35 -3.01
N ALA A 191 14.23 -8.51 -3.51
CA ALA A 191 14.61 -7.19 -4.02
C ALA A 191 14.65 -6.20 -2.86
N ILE A 192 15.69 -5.37 -2.81
CA ILE A 192 15.84 -4.33 -1.81
C ILE A 192 16.11 -2.98 -2.47
N ALA A 193 15.60 -1.90 -1.87
CA ALA A 193 15.88 -0.55 -2.33
C ALA A 193 16.05 0.47 -1.20
N LYS A 194 16.84 1.51 -1.48
CA LYS A 194 16.96 2.72 -0.64
C LYS A 194 15.95 3.77 -1.05
N ALA A 195 15.74 4.79 -0.22
CA ALA A 195 14.88 5.94 -0.55
C ALA A 195 15.36 6.69 -1.81
N ASP A 196 16.69 6.75 -2.05
CA ASP A 196 17.29 7.39 -3.23
C ASP A 196 17.09 6.64 -4.56
N GLY A 197 16.53 5.41 -4.54
CA GLY A 197 16.30 4.59 -5.74
C GLY A 197 17.39 3.57 -6.05
N THR A 198 18.48 3.53 -5.28
CA THR A 198 19.48 2.45 -5.32
C THR A 198 18.78 1.11 -5.05
N LYS A 199 18.98 0.13 -5.93
CA LYS A 199 18.36 -1.20 -5.88
C LYS A 199 19.41 -2.31 -5.89
N ALA A 200 19.11 -3.43 -5.24
CA ALA A 200 19.97 -4.60 -5.17
C ALA A 200 19.12 -5.88 -4.92
N GLY A 201 19.76 -7.04 -5.04
CA GLY A 201 19.22 -8.29 -4.50
C GLY A 201 19.71 -8.54 -3.06
N LEU A 202 19.09 -9.48 -2.36
CA LEU A 202 19.53 -9.95 -1.04
C LEU A 202 19.13 -11.41 -0.86
N LEU A 203 20.04 -12.22 -0.31
CA LEU A 203 19.79 -13.59 0.12
C LEU A 203 19.58 -13.62 1.63
N SER A 204 18.59 -14.38 2.09
CA SER A 204 18.29 -14.54 3.52
C SER A 204 17.75 -15.92 3.82
N THR A 205 18.04 -16.46 5.01
CA THR A 205 17.36 -17.67 5.50
C THR A 205 15.92 -17.39 5.98
N SER A 206 15.51 -16.10 6.02
CA SER A 206 14.16 -15.68 6.42
C SER A 206 13.26 -15.41 5.21
N ALA A 207 12.12 -16.10 5.18
CA ALA A 207 11.05 -15.88 4.21
C ALA A 207 10.21 -14.63 4.48
N ILE A 208 10.35 -14.00 5.65
CA ILE A 208 9.45 -12.93 6.11
C ILE A 208 10.19 -11.63 6.47
N ALA A 209 11.40 -11.75 7.02
CA ALA A 209 12.10 -10.65 7.66
C ALA A 209 13.62 -10.78 7.47
N PRO A 210 14.13 -10.51 6.26
CA PRO A 210 15.58 -10.41 6.04
C PRO A 210 16.15 -9.24 6.84
N THR A 211 17.43 -9.35 7.23
CA THR A 211 18.18 -8.28 7.88
C THR A 211 18.63 -7.28 6.82
N MET A 212 18.09 -6.07 6.85
CA MET A 212 18.34 -5.10 5.77
C MET A 212 19.76 -4.49 5.86
N PRO A 213 20.54 -4.45 4.76
CA PRO A 213 21.80 -3.73 4.72
C PRO A 213 21.61 -2.21 4.95
N SER A 214 22.67 -1.52 5.40
CA SER A 214 22.59 -0.10 5.75
C SER A 214 22.01 0.78 4.63
N GLY A 215 21.01 1.59 4.98
CA GLY A 215 20.32 2.51 4.09
C GLY A 215 19.22 1.89 3.22
N TYR A 216 19.10 0.56 3.15
CA TYR A 216 18.00 -0.10 2.46
C TYR A 216 16.81 -0.24 3.40
N THR A 217 15.67 0.32 3.01
CA THR A 217 14.45 0.33 3.83
C THR A 217 13.29 -0.36 3.14
N PHE A 218 13.29 -0.44 1.81
CA PHE A 218 12.24 -1.08 1.03
C PHE A 218 12.66 -2.50 0.65
N LYS A 219 11.75 -3.46 0.77
CA LYS A 219 11.98 -4.86 0.35
C LYS A 219 10.76 -5.48 -0.35
N ALA A 220 11.02 -6.46 -1.20
CA ALA A 220 10.01 -7.35 -1.79
C ALA A 220 10.55 -8.78 -1.88
N TYR A 221 9.74 -9.76 -1.48
CA TYR A 221 10.01 -11.18 -1.66
C TYR A 221 9.86 -11.54 -3.14
N LEU A 222 10.85 -12.23 -3.69
CA LEU A 222 10.83 -12.64 -5.11
C LEU A 222 10.77 -14.15 -5.28
N GLY A 223 11.49 -14.91 -4.46
CA GLY A 223 11.56 -16.36 -4.60
C GLY A 223 12.57 -16.99 -3.64
N ALA A 224 13.04 -18.20 -3.94
CA ALA A 224 14.02 -18.91 -3.14
C ALA A 224 14.85 -19.89 -3.99
N VAL A 225 16.04 -20.21 -3.51
CA VAL A 225 16.96 -21.21 -4.04
C VAL A 225 17.42 -22.14 -2.92
N TYR A 226 17.57 -23.43 -3.22
CA TYR A 226 18.10 -24.41 -2.26
C TYR A 226 19.60 -24.56 -2.43
N ASN A 227 20.34 -24.42 -1.33
CA ASN A 227 21.75 -24.76 -1.26
C ASN A 227 21.91 -26.22 -0.81
N ASN A 228 22.45 -27.08 -1.66
CA ASN A 228 22.47 -28.52 -1.41
C ASN A 228 23.58 -28.97 -0.44
N SER A 229 23.74 -30.28 -0.26
CA SER A 229 24.75 -30.87 0.64
C SER A 229 26.19 -30.57 0.22
N GLY A 230 26.42 -30.22 -1.04
CA GLY A 230 27.73 -29.84 -1.57
C GLY A 230 27.98 -28.34 -1.57
N SER A 231 27.15 -27.54 -0.88
CA SER A 231 27.23 -26.07 -0.91
C SER A 231 27.16 -25.51 -2.34
N ASN A 232 26.24 -26.07 -3.13
CA ASN A 232 25.90 -25.53 -4.44
C ASN A 232 24.40 -25.26 -4.53
N PHE A 233 24.05 -24.13 -5.13
CA PHE A 233 22.70 -23.83 -5.55
C PHE A 233 22.19 -24.87 -6.54
N ASN A 234 21.00 -25.38 -6.25
CA ASN A 234 20.28 -26.21 -7.20
C ASN A 234 19.89 -25.40 -8.44
N SER A 235 19.94 -26.06 -9.59
CA SER A 235 19.52 -25.46 -10.86
C SER A 235 18.02 -25.16 -10.85
N LEU A 236 17.67 -23.90 -11.11
CA LEU A 236 16.28 -23.46 -11.25
C LEU A 236 16.08 -22.43 -12.36
N ARG A 237 14.83 -22.32 -12.80
CA ARG A 237 14.31 -21.22 -13.62
C ARG A 237 12.98 -20.79 -13.04
N GLN A 238 12.91 -19.56 -12.57
CA GLN A 238 11.67 -18.92 -12.17
C GLN A 238 11.24 -17.93 -13.23
N ILE A 239 9.96 -17.96 -13.61
CA ILE A 239 9.30 -16.93 -14.40
C ILE A 239 8.03 -16.53 -13.65
N ASN A 240 7.95 -15.28 -13.25
CA ASN A 240 6.93 -14.77 -12.36
C ASN A 240 6.82 -15.66 -11.10
N ASN A 241 5.65 -16.24 -10.85
CA ASN A 241 5.42 -17.09 -9.68
C ASN A 241 5.75 -18.57 -9.92
N LYS A 242 6.06 -18.98 -11.16
CA LYS A 242 6.29 -20.39 -11.52
C LYS A 242 7.77 -20.72 -11.52
N VAL A 243 8.13 -21.82 -10.87
CA VAL A 243 9.51 -22.31 -10.78
C VAL A 243 9.63 -23.70 -11.36
N ALA A 244 10.63 -23.89 -12.22
CA ALA A 244 11.05 -25.17 -12.74
C ALA A 244 12.43 -25.55 -12.19
N VAL A 245 12.58 -26.81 -11.79
CA VAL A 245 13.82 -27.40 -11.28
C VAL A 245 14.05 -28.78 -11.90
N GLY A 246 15.26 -29.31 -11.71
CA GLY A 246 15.52 -30.72 -12.00
C GLY A 246 14.62 -31.65 -11.17
N ALA A 247 14.07 -32.68 -11.80
CA ALA A 247 13.18 -33.62 -11.12
C ALA A 247 13.91 -34.31 -9.95
N SER A 248 13.31 -34.26 -8.76
CA SER A 248 13.86 -34.84 -7.53
C SER A 248 12.87 -35.81 -6.91
N THR A 249 13.30 -37.03 -6.63
CA THR A 249 12.45 -38.05 -6.00
C THR A 249 12.20 -37.73 -4.53
N VAL A 250 10.92 -37.67 -4.14
CA VAL A 250 10.47 -37.38 -2.76
C VAL A 250 9.81 -38.58 -2.09
N LEU A 251 9.42 -39.58 -2.88
CA LEU A 251 8.90 -40.86 -2.40
C LEU A 251 9.36 -41.96 -3.33
N THR A 252 9.80 -43.09 -2.78
CA THR A 252 10.20 -44.28 -3.53
C THR A 252 9.45 -45.48 -2.97
N ASN A 253 8.82 -46.27 -3.85
CA ASN A 253 8.12 -47.52 -3.49
C ASN A 253 7.10 -47.36 -2.35
N GLY A 254 6.40 -46.22 -2.28
CA GLY A 254 5.41 -45.96 -1.24
C GLY A 254 4.26 -46.96 -1.31
N ALA A 255 3.94 -47.61 -0.19
CA ALA A 255 2.98 -48.72 -0.13
C ALA A 255 1.84 -48.50 0.89
N ALA A 256 1.69 -47.29 1.42
CA ALA A 256 0.68 -46.99 2.44
C ALA A 256 -0.75 -47.12 1.91
N THR A 257 -1.65 -47.77 2.66
CA THR A 257 -3.06 -47.95 2.29
C THR A 257 -3.98 -46.86 2.85
N SER A 258 -3.45 -45.98 3.68
CA SER A 258 -4.09 -44.77 4.18
C SER A 258 -3.22 -43.56 3.85
N TYR A 259 -3.83 -42.37 3.85
CA TYR A 259 -3.14 -41.14 3.53
C TYR A 259 -1.94 -40.90 4.46
N THR A 260 -0.75 -40.97 3.86
CA THR A 260 0.53 -40.81 4.53
C THR A 260 1.26 -39.62 3.93
N SER A 261 1.89 -38.82 4.78
CA SER A 261 2.59 -37.61 4.37
C SER A 261 3.85 -37.93 3.57
N ILE A 262 4.15 -37.04 2.63
CA ILE A 262 5.41 -36.94 1.89
C ILE A 262 5.96 -35.55 2.20
N SER A 263 7.17 -35.50 2.74
CA SER A 263 7.85 -34.23 3.00
C SER A 263 8.45 -33.67 1.71
N LEU A 264 8.27 -32.37 1.49
CA LEU A 264 8.81 -31.63 0.35
C LEU A 264 9.91 -30.63 0.75
N SER A 265 10.36 -30.68 2.02
CA SER A 265 11.20 -29.64 2.61
C SER A 265 12.55 -29.42 1.92
N SER A 266 13.07 -30.43 1.21
CA SER A 266 14.32 -30.36 0.44
C SER A 266 14.13 -29.97 -1.03
N VAL A 267 12.90 -29.92 -1.54
CA VAL A 267 12.61 -29.73 -2.98
C VAL A 267 11.77 -28.50 -3.30
N VAL A 268 10.99 -28.00 -2.35
CA VAL A 268 10.26 -26.72 -2.47
C VAL A 268 10.45 -25.87 -1.22
N PRO A 269 10.45 -24.52 -1.33
CA PRO A 269 10.55 -23.64 -0.16
C PRO A 269 9.25 -23.65 0.67
N SER A 270 9.33 -23.20 1.92
CA SER A 270 8.17 -23.06 2.83
C SER A 270 7.08 -22.10 2.32
N THR A 271 7.45 -21.20 1.42
CA THR A 271 6.55 -20.25 0.77
C THR A 271 5.79 -20.83 -0.41
N ALA A 272 6.14 -22.02 -0.91
CA ALA A 272 5.44 -22.63 -2.03
C ALA A 272 3.96 -22.88 -1.70
N ARG A 273 3.08 -22.61 -2.67
CA ARG A 273 1.62 -22.78 -2.56
C ARG A 273 1.07 -23.85 -3.50
N LYS A 274 1.84 -24.24 -4.53
CA LYS A 274 1.57 -25.41 -5.37
C LYS A 274 2.84 -26.18 -5.65
N VAL A 275 2.70 -27.46 -5.95
CA VAL A 275 3.78 -28.35 -6.39
C VAL A 275 3.36 -29.12 -7.63
N SER A 276 4.32 -29.37 -8.52
CA SER A 276 4.11 -30.20 -9.70
C SER A 276 5.24 -31.20 -9.91
N GLY A 277 4.92 -32.28 -10.61
CA GLY A 277 5.85 -33.37 -10.81
C GLY A 277 5.24 -34.57 -11.51
N ILE A 278 5.86 -35.72 -11.28
CA ILE A 278 5.46 -37.01 -11.86
C ILE A 278 5.18 -38.00 -10.73
N GLY A 279 4.02 -38.64 -10.80
CA GLY A 279 3.69 -39.83 -10.05
C GLY A 279 3.89 -41.07 -10.93
N TRP A 280 4.50 -42.10 -10.35
CA TRP A 280 4.80 -43.36 -11.02
C TRP A 280 4.34 -44.52 -10.12
N PRO A 281 3.12 -45.05 -10.33
CA PRO A 281 2.69 -46.29 -9.72
C PRO A 281 3.33 -47.49 -10.44
N SER A 282 3.73 -48.51 -9.69
CA SER A 282 4.32 -49.74 -10.23
C SER A 282 3.85 -50.97 -9.46
N ASP A 283 3.57 -52.06 -10.18
CA ASP A 283 3.25 -53.37 -9.58
C ASP A 283 3.75 -54.51 -10.48
N PRO A 284 4.90 -55.12 -10.17
CA PRO A 284 5.44 -56.20 -11.01
C PRO A 284 4.56 -57.45 -11.03
N SER A 285 3.57 -57.56 -10.13
CA SER A 285 2.70 -58.73 -9.98
C SER A 285 1.29 -58.55 -10.57
N SER A 286 0.99 -57.39 -11.17
CA SER A 286 -0.35 -57.06 -11.67
C SER A 286 -0.30 -56.39 -13.05
N THR A 287 -1.37 -56.55 -13.83
CA THR A 287 -1.57 -55.81 -15.09
C THR A 287 -2.11 -54.40 -14.87
N TRP A 288 -2.45 -54.06 -13.61
CA TRP A 288 -2.96 -52.76 -13.16
C TRP A 288 -2.20 -52.28 -11.92
N CYS A 289 -1.91 -50.99 -11.88
CA CYS A 289 -1.45 -50.32 -10.67
C CYS A 289 -2.02 -48.91 -10.60
N GLY A 290 -2.07 -48.35 -9.40
CA GLY A 290 -2.72 -47.06 -9.20
C GLY A 290 -2.50 -46.54 -7.79
N SER A 291 -2.48 -45.21 -7.66
CA SER A 291 -2.33 -44.56 -6.36
C SER A 291 -3.04 -43.22 -6.36
N TYR A 292 -3.38 -42.75 -5.18
CA TYR A 292 -3.99 -41.45 -4.97
C TYR A 292 -2.97 -40.51 -4.33
N MET A 293 -3.02 -39.25 -4.73
CA MET A 293 -2.28 -38.17 -4.09
C MET A 293 -3.28 -37.10 -3.64
N ALA A 294 -3.05 -36.47 -2.48
CA ALA A 294 -3.93 -35.44 -1.94
C ALA A 294 -3.15 -34.32 -1.24
N THR A 295 -3.82 -33.19 -1.01
CA THR A 295 -3.22 -32.04 -0.33
C THR A 295 -3.31 -32.11 1.20
N THR A 296 -4.18 -32.97 1.74
CA THR A 296 -4.34 -33.20 3.19
C THR A 296 -4.43 -34.68 3.53
N SER A 297 -4.24 -34.99 4.81
CA SER A 297 -4.43 -36.34 5.37
C SER A 297 -5.86 -36.88 5.25
N GLY A 298 -6.84 -36.00 5.02
CA GLY A 298 -8.24 -36.35 4.81
C GLY A 298 -8.63 -36.59 3.34
N GLY A 299 -7.68 -36.50 2.39
CA GLY A 299 -7.96 -36.69 0.97
C GLY A 299 -8.57 -35.47 0.26
N LEU A 300 -8.45 -34.27 0.82
CA LEU A 300 -8.88 -33.06 0.12
C LEU A 300 -8.01 -32.87 -1.14
N GLY A 301 -8.65 -32.52 -2.26
CA GLY A 301 -7.94 -32.34 -3.54
C GLY A 301 -7.30 -33.64 -4.06
N GLU A 302 -7.89 -34.80 -3.75
CA GLU A 302 -7.45 -36.11 -4.23
C GLU A 302 -7.38 -36.14 -5.77
N ILE A 303 -6.25 -36.61 -6.29
CA ILE A 303 -6.05 -36.94 -7.69
C ILE A 303 -5.67 -38.42 -7.79
N TYR A 304 -6.12 -39.06 -8.86
CA TYR A 304 -5.77 -40.43 -9.16
C TYR A 304 -4.61 -40.50 -10.15
N ILE A 305 -3.50 -41.10 -9.71
CA ILE A 305 -2.32 -41.39 -10.51
C ILE A 305 -2.48 -42.80 -11.06
N LYS A 306 -2.98 -42.87 -12.29
CA LYS A 306 -3.25 -44.12 -12.98
C LYS A 306 -1.96 -44.76 -13.50
N GLY A 307 -1.73 -46.03 -13.16
CA GLY A 307 -0.83 -46.90 -13.89
C GLY A 307 -1.54 -47.45 -15.12
N GLY A 308 -0.81 -47.72 -16.20
CA GLY A 308 -1.40 -48.26 -17.42
C GLY A 308 -1.39 -49.79 -17.48
N TRP A 309 -2.06 -50.28 -18.52
CA TRP A 309 -2.35 -51.70 -18.71
C TRP A 309 -1.18 -52.40 -19.39
N GLY A 310 -0.57 -53.37 -18.72
CA GLY A 310 0.41 -54.25 -19.37
C GLY A 310 -0.28 -55.27 -20.27
N PHE A 311 0.06 -55.31 -21.57
CA PHE A 311 -0.22 -56.48 -22.41
C PHE A 311 0.82 -57.55 -22.10
N GLY A 312 0.40 -58.71 -21.57
CA GLY A 312 1.29 -59.86 -21.37
C GLY A 312 1.85 -60.10 -19.96
N GLY A 313 1.14 -59.69 -18.89
CA GLY A 313 1.44 -60.16 -17.52
C GLY A 313 2.57 -59.43 -16.79
N SER A 314 2.97 -58.24 -17.24
CA SER A 314 3.88 -57.36 -16.51
C SER A 314 3.41 -55.91 -16.62
N SER A 315 3.32 -55.18 -15.50
CA SER A 315 2.98 -53.75 -15.53
C SER A 315 4.05 -52.97 -16.29
N VAL A 316 3.64 -52.17 -17.29
CA VAL A 316 4.52 -51.16 -17.89
C VAL A 316 4.54 -49.94 -16.96
N ASN A 317 5.68 -49.28 -16.81
CA ASN A 317 5.80 -48.09 -15.98
C ASN A 317 5.07 -46.91 -16.65
N TYR A 318 3.97 -46.45 -16.06
CA TYR A 318 3.27 -45.25 -16.55
C TYR A 318 3.49 -44.09 -15.59
N THR A 319 4.01 -43.01 -16.14
CA THR A 319 4.23 -41.74 -15.45
C THR A 319 3.06 -40.81 -15.72
N SER A 320 2.44 -40.27 -14.68
CA SER A 320 1.40 -39.24 -14.80
C SER A 320 1.88 -37.92 -14.23
N TYR A 321 1.66 -36.82 -14.96
CA TYR A 321 1.84 -35.48 -14.42
C TYR A 321 0.83 -35.21 -13.32
N TYR A 322 1.29 -34.55 -12.26
CA TYR A 322 0.43 -34.00 -11.24
C TYR A 322 0.77 -32.54 -10.95
N GLU A 323 -0.26 -31.81 -10.54
CA GLU A 323 -0.15 -30.49 -9.94
C GLU A 323 -1.18 -30.39 -8.81
N MET A 324 -0.77 -29.87 -7.67
CA MET A 324 -1.67 -29.72 -6.53
C MET A 324 -1.27 -28.54 -5.65
N ILE A 325 -2.27 -27.94 -5.00
CA ILE A 325 -2.03 -26.93 -3.97
C ILE A 325 -1.38 -27.57 -2.73
N ILE A 326 -0.65 -26.78 -1.97
CA ILE A 326 -0.04 -27.14 -0.69
C ILE A 326 -0.84 -26.43 0.42
N VAL A 327 -1.58 -27.20 1.21
CA VAL A 327 -2.31 -26.67 2.37
C VAL A 327 -1.41 -26.69 3.61
N GLU A 328 -0.79 -27.82 3.88
CA GLU A 328 0.19 -27.98 4.95
C GLU A 328 1.59 -27.70 4.41
N THR A 329 2.32 -26.77 5.04
CA THR A 329 3.62 -26.31 4.56
C THR A 329 4.54 -27.47 4.17
N GLN A 330 5.01 -27.46 2.92
CA GLN A 330 5.93 -28.46 2.36
C GLN A 330 5.47 -29.92 2.54
N THR A 331 4.16 -30.17 2.51
CA THR A 331 3.61 -31.52 2.72
C THR A 331 2.51 -31.82 1.69
N ILE A 332 2.59 -33.01 1.10
CA ILE A 332 1.51 -33.65 0.32
C ILE A 332 1.27 -35.05 0.87
N TYR A 333 0.19 -35.70 0.43
CA TYR A 333 -0.21 -37.00 0.95
C TYR A 333 -0.40 -38.00 -0.18
N TYR A 334 -0.15 -39.29 0.10
CA TYR A 334 -0.45 -40.38 -0.82
C TYR A 334 -1.08 -41.58 -0.12
N LYS A 335 -1.80 -42.39 -0.89
CA LYS A 335 -2.16 -43.78 -0.55
C LYS A 335 -2.13 -44.62 -1.82
N LYS A 336 -1.77 -45.89 -1.71
CA LYS A 336 -1.87 -46.83 -2.83
C LYS A 336 -3.30 -47.34 -2.98
N GLU A 337 -3.65 -47.64 -4.22
CA GLU A 337 -4.75 -48.56 -4.53
C GLU A 337 -4.17 -49.96 -4.79
N GLN A 338 -3.19 -50.04 -5.68
CA GLN A 338 -2.53 -51.27 -6.12
C GLN A 338 -1.05 -50.97 -6.42
N GLY A 339 -0.15 -51.88 -6.04
CA GLY A 339 1.29 -51.71 -6.23
C GLY A 339 1.96 -50.78 -5.22
N THR A 340 2.89 -49.97 -5.72
CA THR A 340 3.61 -48.92 -4.98
C THR A 340 3.67 -47.62 -5.78
N LEU A 341 3.92 -46.49 -5.11
CA LEU A 341 4.07 -45.17 -5.74
C LEU A 341 5.48 -44.61 -5.56
N THR A 342 6.08 -44.16 -6.65
CA THR A 342 7.24 -43.26 -6.65
C THR A 342 6.78 -41.87 -7.08
N VAL A 343 7.28 -40.83 -6.41
CA VAL A 343 6.90 -39.44 -6.68
C VAL A 343 8.15 -38.60 -6.87
N THR A 344 8.17 -37.80 -7.94
CA THR A 344 9.20 -36.79 -8.18
C THR A 344 8.58 -35.41 -8.25
N VAL A 345 9.28 -34.39 -7.75
CA VAL A 345 8.93 -32.97 -7.88
C VAL A 345 9.85 -32.32 -8.91
N SER A 346 9.28 -31.54 -9.82
CA SER A 346 10.02 -30.81 -10.86
C SER A 346 9.68 -29.31 -10.93
N GLY A 347 8.79 -28.83 -10.06
CA GLY A 347 8.45 -27.41 -10.00
C GLY A 347 7.49 -27.06 -8.86
N TRP A 348 7.34 -25.75 -8.64
CA TRP A 348 6.39 -25.19 -7.69
C TRP A 348 5.87 -23.82 -8.16
N GLU A 349 4.82 -23.34 -7.51
CA GLU A 349 4.34 -21.97 -7.66
C GLU A 349 4.21 -21.28 -6.30
N TYR A 350 4.45 -19.97 -6.26
CA TYR A 350 4.12 -19.09 -5.13
C TYR A 350 2.67 -18.60 -5.22
#